data_AF-E4SNN1-F1
#
_entry.id   AF-E4SNN1-F1
#
_cell.length_a   1.000
_cell.length_b   1.000
_cell.length_c   1.000
_cell.angle_alpha   90.00
_cell.angle_beta   90.00
_cell.angle_gamma   90.00
#
_symmetry.space_group_name_H-M   'P 1'
#
loop_
_entity.id
_entity.type
_entity.pdbx_description
1 polymer ?
#
loop_
_entity_poly.entity_id
_entity_poly.type
_entity_poly.pdbx_seq_one_letter_code
_entity_poly.pdbx_strand_id
1 'polypeptide(L)' 'MKIGKSLRETRLAAGLTQTEMAAGVASESFYSKVERGIHNIDADTLVKLLKARKINPVGFFKQAIDIAGNEKNTASNR' A
#
# COMPACT_ATOMS: atom_id res chain seq x y z
N MET A 1 -4.81 0.60 10.20
CA MET A 1 -4.83 -0.11 8.90
C MET A 1 -3.41 -0.35 8.43
N LYS A 2 -3.07 -1.52 7.90
CA LYS A 2 -1.74 -1.79 7.35
C LYS A 2 -1.67 -1.39 5.87
N ILE A 3 -1.76 -0.08 5.60
CA ILE A 3 -1.78 0.47 4.24
C ILE A 3 -0.55 0.06 3.42
N GLY A 4 0.60 -0.10 4.07
CA GLY A 4 1.84 -0.58 3.47
C GLY A 4 1.74 -2.01 2.91
N LYS A 5 0.99 -2.90 3.57
CA LYS A 5 0.78 -4.26 3.07
C LYS A 5 -0.07 -4.23 1.79
N SER A 6 -1.15 -3.44 1.79
CA SER A 6 -1.99 -3.27 0.60
C SER A 6 -1.22 -2.63 -0.56
N LEU A 7 -0.35 -1.66 -0.28
CA LEU A 7 0.58 -1.09 -1.28
C LEU A 7 1.49 -2.16 -1.87
N ARG A 8 2.07 -3.04 -1.04
CA ARG A 8 2.89 -4.16 -1.49
C ARG A 8 2.14 -5.12 -2.40
N GLU A 9 0.95 -5.54 -2.00
CA GLU A 9 0.13 -6.45 -2.80
C GLU A 9 -0.28 -5.82 -4.14
N THR A 10 -0.70 -4.56 -4.11
CA THR A 10 -1.08 -3.80 -5.31
C THR A 10 0.11 -3.65 -6.26
N ARG A 11 1.28 -3.31 -5.73
CA ARG A 11 2.52 -3.19 -6.49
C ARG A 11 2.90 -4.50 -7.17
N LEU A 12 2.87 -5.61 -6.42
CA LEU A 12 3.19 -6.94 -6.95
C LEU A 12 2.20 -7.38 -8.03
N ALA A 13 0.90 -7.12 -7.83
CA ALA A 13 -0.13 -7.40 -8.84
C ALA A 13 0.06 -6.57 -10.12
N ALA A 14 0.61 -5.36 -10.00
CA ALA A 14 0.97 -4.52 -11.14
C ALA A 14 2.33 -4.88 -11.79
N GLY A 15 3.07 -5.85 -11.25
CA GLY A 15 4.39 -6.24 -11.77
C GLY A 15 5.49 -5.20 -11.54
N LEU A 16 5.29 -4.27 -10.60
CA LEU A 16 6.20 -3.14 -10.36
C LEU A 16 7.25 -3.44 -9.28
N THR A 17 8.45 -2.93 -9.47
CA THR A 17 9.47 -2.80 -8.41
C THR A 17 9.12 -1.68 -7.43
N GLN A 18 9.76 -1.66 -6.26
CA GLN A 18 9.57 -0.58 -5.27
C GLN A 18 10.01 0.78 -5.84
N THR A 19 11.12 0.80 -6.59
CA THR A 19 11.59 1.98 -7.32
C THR A 19 10.56 2.48 -8.32
N GLU A 20 10.04 1.59 -9.17
CA GLU A 20 9.03 1.97 -10.15
C GLU A 20 7.75 2.44 -9.48
N MET A 21 7.30 1.81 -8.40
CA MET A 21 6.09 2.23 -7.68
C MET A 21 6.24 3.62 -7.04
N ALA A 22 7.42 3.94 -6.50
CA ALA A 22 7.70 5.21 -5.82
C ALA A 22 8.12 6.35 -6.76
N ALA A 23 8.60 6.04 -7.97
CA ALA A 23 9.22 7.01 -8.89
C ALA A 23 8.41 8.31 -9.08
N GLY A 24 9.07 9.45 -8.87
CA GLY A 24 8.45 10.78 -9.01
C GLY A 24 7.50 11.19 -7.88
N VAL A 25 7.30 10.34 -6.86
CA VAL A 25 6.45 10.67 -5.70
C VAL A 25 7.23 10.55 -4.39
N ALA A 26 8.04 9.50 -4.24
CA ALA A 26 8.85 9.26 -3.05
C ALA A 26 10.16 8.54 -3.41
N SER A 27 11.08 8.45 -2.45
CA SER A 27 12.25 7.58 -2.59
C SER A 27 11.87 6.11 -2.41
N GLU A 28 12.59 5.21 -3.07
CA GLU A 28 12.45 3.75 -2.89
C GLU A 28 12.60 3.38 -1.40
N SER A 29 13.61 3.92 -0.71
CA SER A 29 13.87 3.63 0.70
C SER A 29 12.71 4.01 1.62
N PHE A 30 12.09 5.17 1.39
CA PHE A 30 10.88 5.57 2.12
C PHE A 30 9.74 4.59 1.85
N TYR A 31 9.48 4.29 0.58
CA TYR A 31 8.41 3.39 0.17
C TYR A 31 8.60 1.96 0.72
N SER A 32 9.84 1.45 0.73
CA SER A 32 10.20 0.17 1.35
C SER A 32 9.93 0.13 2.87
N LYS A 33 10.15 1.24 3.59
CA LYS A 33 9.79 1.35 5.02
C LYS A 33 8.28 1.39 5.22
N VAL A 34 7.55 2.01 4.31
CA VAL A 34 6.07 2.02 4.32
C VAL A 34 5.54 0.60 4.12
N GLU A 35 6.00 -0.14 3.11
CA GLU A 35 5.55 -1.53 2.87
C GLU A 35 5.79 -2.46 4.06
N ARG A 36 6.86 -2.21 4.83
CA ARG A 36 7.20 -2.96 6.05
C ARG A 36 6.46 -2.48 7.31
N GLY A 37 5.68 -1.40 7.23
CA GLY A 37 4.99 -0.81 8.38
C GLY A 37 5.93 -0.10 9.36
N ILE A 38 7.14 0.25 8.94
CA ILE A 38 8.12 1.00 9.76
C ILE A 38 7.78 2.50 9.71
N HIS A 39 7.37 3.00 8.55
CA HIS A 39 6.94 4.38 8.36
C HIS A 39 5.47 4.44 7.95
N ASN A 40 4.78 5.47 8.43
CA ASN A 40 3.47 5.84 7.90
C ASN A 40 3.63 6.65 6.61
N ILE A 41 2.60 6.59 5.78
CA ILE A 41 2.44 7.43 4.59
C ILE A 41 1.23 8.31 4.80
N ASP A 42 1.36 9.60 4.50
CA ASP A 42 0.24 10.53 4.57
C ASP A 42 -0.72 10.33 3.38
N ALA A 43 -1.94 10.87 3.51
CA ALA A 43 -2.99 10.68 2.53
C ALA A 43 -2.67 11.32 1.17
N ASP A 44 -2.01 12.48 1.15
CA ASP A 44 -1.68 13.19 -0.09
C ASP A 44 -0.62 12.43 -0.89
N THR A 45 0.43 11.96 -0.23
CA THR A 45 1.48 11.13 -0.84
C THR A 45 0.90 9.82 -1.35
N LEU A 46 0.01 9.17 -0.57
CA LEU A 46 -0.67 7.96 -0.99
C LEU A 46 -1.51 8.19 -2.26
N VAL A 47 -2.35 9.22 -2.28
CA VAL A 47 -3.20 9.53 -3.45
C VAL A 47 -2.36 9.88 -4.67
N LYS A 48 -1.27 10.65 -4.51
CA LYS A 48 -0.32 10.95 -5.59
C LYS A 48 0.29 9.68 -6.16
N LEU A 49 0.71 8.75 -5.30
CA LEU A 49 1.31 7.49 -5.71
C LEU A 49 0.33 6.62 -6.53
N LEU A 50 -0.91 6.47 -6.04
CA LEU A 50 -1.95 5.71 -6.75
C LEU A 50 -2.26 6.33 -8.12
N LYS A 51 -2.44 7.66 -8.18
CA LYS A 51 -2.69 8.38 -9.44
C LYS A 51 -1.53 8.24 -10.43
N ALA A 52 -0.28 8.38 -9.96
CA ALA A 52 0.90 8.29 -10.81
C ALA A 52 1.10 6.90 -11.43
N ARG A 53 0.45 5.86 -10.89
CA ARG A 53 0.47 4.49 -11.41
C ARG A 53 -0.86 4.04 -12.01
N LYS A 54 -1.80 4.96 -12.20
CA LYS A 54 -3.16 4.69 -12.72
C LYS A 54 -3.89 3.61 -11.90
N ILE A 55 -3.60 3.52 -10.61
CA ILE A 55 -4.29 2.63 -9.68
C ILE A 55 -5.56 3.33 -9.21
N ASN A 56 -6.71 2.66 -9.33
CA ASN A 56 -7.99 3.17 -8.86
C ASN A 56 -7.99 3.28 -7.32
N PRO A 57 -8.09 4.50 -6.74
CA PRO A 57 -8.07 4.66 -5.29
C PRO A 57 -9.22 3.95 -4.58
N VAL A 58 -10.42 3.94 -5.17
CA VAL A 58 -11.60 3.27 -4.59
C VAL A 58 -11.37 1.77 -4.48
N GLY A 59 -10.88 1.16 -5.56
CA GLY A 59 -10.56 -0.27 -5.58
C GLY A 59 -9.47 -0.63 -4.57
N PHE A 60 -8.42 0.20 -4.50
CA PHE A 60 -7.32 0.04 -3.55
C PHE A 60 -7.81 0.10 -2.09
N PHE A 61 -8.60 1.11 -1.71
CA PHE A 61 -9.08 1.24 -0.34
C PHE A 61 -10.07 0.13 0.05
N LYS A 62 -10.89 -0.34 -0.89
CA LYS A 62 -11.76 -1.51 -0.66
C LYS A 62 -10.94 -2.74 -0.28
N GLN A 63 -9.94 -3.09 -1.09
CA GLN A 63 -9.00 -4.18 -0.79
C GLN A 63 -8.30 -3.98 0.56
N ALA A 64 -7.83 -2.76 0.84
CA ALA A 64 -7.13 -2.47 2.09
C ALA A 64 -8.00 -2.63 3.35
N ILE A 65 -9.29 -2.31 3.25
CA ILE A 65 -10.27 -2.51 4.33
C ILE A 65 -10.57 -4.00 4.50
N ASP A 66 -10.77 -4.73 3.40
CA ASP A 66 -11.07 -6.18 3.43
C ASP A 66 -9.92 -6.98 4.08
N ILE A 67 -8.67 -6.67 3.73
CA ILE A 67 -7.48 -7.29 4.36
C ILE A 67 -7.46 -7.03 5.87
N ALA A 68 -7.80 -5.81 6.29
CA ALA A 68 -7.82 -5.45 7.71
C ALA A 68 -8.92 -6.19 8.49
N GLY A 69 -10.06 -6.48 7.84
CA GLY A 69 -11.12 -7.32 8.41
C GLY A 69 -10.68 -8.77 8.61
N ASN A 70 -10.00 -9.34 7.61
CA ASN A 70 -9.54 -10.73 7.64
C ASN A 70 -8.47 -10.99 8.72
N GLU A 71 -7.54 -10.05 8.93
CA GLU A 71 -6.52 -10.19 9.99
C GLU A 71 -7.15 -10.26 11.40
N LYS A 72 -8.24 -9.53 11.66
CA LYS A 72 -8.93 -9.55 12.95
C LYS A 72 -9.58 -10.92 13.23
N ASN A 73 -10.15 -11.56 12.21
CA ASN A 73 -10.74 -12.89 12.37
C ASN A 73 -9.68 -13.96 12.66
N THR A 74 -8.49 -13.87 12.06
CA THR A 74 -7.40 -14.82 12.35
C THR A 74 -6.77 -14.63 13.73
N ALA A 75 -6.75 -13.41 14.26
CA ALA A 75 -6.21 -13.12 15.59
C ALA A 75 -7.20 -13.50 16.71
N SER A 76 -8.51 -13.49 16.45
CA SER A 76 -9.54 -13.84 17.43
C SER A 76 -9.77 -15.36 17.58
N ASN A 77 -9.18 -16.17 16.68
CA ASN A 77 -9.28 -17.64 16.67
C ASN A 77 -8.02 -18.33 17.25
N ARG A 78 -7.16 -17.60 17.94
CA ARG A 78 -6.01 -18.11 18.70
C ARG A 78 -6.14 -17.72 20.16
#